data_AF-A0AAW9KX15-F1
#
_entry.id   AF-A0AAW9KX15-F1
#
_cell.length_a   1.000
_cell.length_b   1.000
_cell.length_c   1.000
_cell.angle_alpha   90.00
_cell.angle_beta   90.00
_cell.angle_gamma   90.00
#
_symmetry.space_group_name_H-M   'P 1'
#
loop_
_entity.id
_entity.type
_entity.pdbx_description
1 polymer ?
#
loop_
_entity_poly.entity_id
_entity_poly.type
_entity_poly.pdbx_seq_one_letter_code
_entity_poly.pdbx_strand_id
1 'polypeptide(L)'
;IKKMLFSVVGLNDNRIDPFSSFETINNRGKDLSTLELLKNRLHFVAHKICDEEDLENLQQEINDTYTRIYYDLRSFEDDHLEGFLKHFVAYYYGENSKFKERLLNTAFDAHKKYDDLYDEYEKINDLLLYLSYSSKVWYFLHTLDDEELRIEITPKMRGLLDKMRHLNALSDNAFLPLLLSLFTIQLVGKGANKQPYTAKELEDLLEYLERFGFLIYGVAGKNTAKNEWIELAFMAFKAYRYGEENTAIKDLPTLEKNFFKGEHSGLELLENNINFNNAKKWYEWNKVLNYLLYEYELYHNPETTLNFDGRIESIEHILPQKPDQGYSA
;
A
#
# COMPACT_ATOMS: atom_id res chain seq x y z
N ILE A 1 38.25 -6.35 -45.00
CA ILE A 1 38.53 -6.73 -43.60
C ILE A 1 37.50 -6.02 -42.72
N LYS A 2 36.53 -6.74 -42.15
CA LYS A 2 35.60 -6.13 -41.18
C LYS A 2 36.37 -5.87 -39.88
N LYS A 3 36.42 -4.62 -39.44
CA LYS A 3 36.98 -4.26 -38.13
C LYS A 3 35.85 -4.40 -37.10
N MET A 4 36.03 -5.28 -36.13
CA MET A 4 35.16 -5.33 -34.95
C MET A 4 35.60 -4.23 -33.98
N LEU A 5 34.63 -3.51 -33.43
CA LEU A 5 34.83 -2.52 -32.39
C LEU A 5 34.24 -3.08 -31.09
N PHE A 6 35.03 -3.11 -30.03
CA PHE A 6 34.59 -3.50 -28.69
C PHE A 6 34.71 -2.30 -27.77
N SER A 7 33.76 -2.17 -26.84
CA SER A 7 33.82 -1.21 -25.75
C SER A 7 34.05 -2.00 -24.46
N VAL A 8 35.11 -1.64 -23.72
CA VAL A 8 35.49 -2.30 -22.46
C VAL A 8 35.43 -1.24 -21.36
N VAL A 9 34.66 -1.51 -20.31
CA VAL A 9 34.57 -0.68 -19.12
C VAL A 9 35.26 -1.42 -17.98
N GLY A 10 36.37 -0.88 -17.49
CA GLY A 10 37.07 -1.40 -16.32
C GLY A 10 36.55 -0.75 -15.05
N LEU A 11 35.97 -1.55 -14.15
CA LEU A 11 35.53 -1.10 -12.84
C LEU A 11 36.67 -1.34 -11.84
N ASN A 12 37.45 -0.29 -11.56
CA ASN A 12 38.64 -0.37 -10.70
C ASN A 12 38.38 0.06 -9.24
N ASP A 13 37.13 0.24 -8.87
CA ASP A 13 36.74 0.70 -7.55
C ASP A 13 35.84 -0.34 -6.90
N ASN A 14 36.33 -0.94 -5.81
CA ASN A 14 35.59 -1.95 -5.04
C ASN A 14 34.30 -1.40 -4.40
N ARG A 15 34.08 -0.08 -4.48
CA ARG A 15 32.84 0.59 -4.08
C ARG A 15 31.78 0.60 -5.19
N ILE A 16 32.17 0.34 -6.43
CA ILE A 16 31.26 0.31 -7.58
C ILE A 16 30.77 -1.13 -7.75
N ASP A 17 29.48 -1.33 -7.55
CA ASP A 17 28.83 -2.62 -7.79
C ASP A 17 28.87 -2.95 -9.30
N PRO A 18 29.55 -4.04 -9.69
CA PRO A 18 29.62 -4.48 -11.08
C PRO A 18 28.24 -4.81 -11.66
N PHE A 19 27.29 -5.31 -10.85
CA PHE A 19 25.94 -5.62 -11.31
C PHE A 19 25.12 -4.37 -11.59
N SER A 20 25.09 -3.41 -10.67
CA SER A 20 24.47 -2.11 -10.90
C SER A 20 25.05 -1.40 -12.12
N SER A 21 26.37 -1.48 -12.32
CA SER A 21 27.04 -0.89 -13.50
C SER A 21 26.63 -1.60 -14.80
N PHE A 22 26.54 -2.93 -14.79
CA PHE A 22 26.09 -3.71 -15.93
C PHE A 22 24.63 -3.40 -16.30
N GLU A 23 23.72 -3.36 -15.32
CA GLU A 23 22.31 -3.05 -15.56
C GLU A 23 22.10 -1.60 -16.04
N THR A 24 22.86 -0.64 -15.49
CA THR A 24 22.81 0.76 -15.96
C THR A 24 23.25 0.86 -17.43
N ILE A 25 24.27 0.10 -17.84
CA ILE A 25 24.72 0.04 -19.24
C ILE A 25 23.67 -0.68 -20.11
N ASN A 26 22.98 -1.68 -19.57
CA ASN A 26 21.97 -2.47 -20.27
C ASN A 26 20.66 -1.69 -20.50
N ASN A 27 20.28 -0.80 -19.58
CA ASN A 27 19.03 -0.02 -19.64
C ASN A 27 19.01 1.15 -20.64
N ARG A 28 19.95 1.20 -21.59
CA ARG A 28 19.95 2.07 -22.80
C ARG A 28 19.52 3.53 -22.55
N GLY A 29 19.93 4.14 -21.43
CA GLY A 29 19.69 5.55 -21.12
C GLY A 29 18.41 5.87 -20.34
N LYS A 30 17.71 4.87 -19.79
CA LYS A 30 16.69 5.07 -18.74
C LYS A 30 17.30 4.83 -17.37
N ASP A 31 16.99 5.69 -16.40
CA ASP A 31 17.41 5.50 -15.01
C ASP A 31 16.81 4.22 -14.43
N LEU A 32 17.57 3.52 -13.58
CA LEU A 32 17.08 2.34 -12.86
C LEU A 32 15.96 2.74 -11.90
N SER A 33 14.88 1.97 -11.89
CA SER A 33 13.83 2.07 -10.89
C SER A 33 14.36 1.73 -9.49
N THR A 34 13.68 2.22 -8.44
CA THR A 34 14.07 1.87 -7.06
C THR A 34 14.02 0.35 -6.81
N LEU A 35 13.13 -0.37 -7.49
CA LEU A 35 13.03 -1.84 -7.38
C LEU A 35 14.27 -2.51 -7.98
N GLU A 36 14.73 -2.08 -9.17
CA GLU A 36 15.97 -2.58 -9.78
C GLU A 36 17.20 -2.23 -8.94
N LEU A 37 17.25 -1.01 -8.38
CA LEU A 37 18.33 -0.60 -7.47
C LEU A 37 18.38 -1.48 -6.22
N LEU A 38 17.22 -1.80 -5.64
CA LEU A 38 17.14 -2.71 -4.49
C LEU A 38 17.58 -4.12 -4.88
N LYS A 39 17.15 -4.64 -6.03
CA LYS A 39 17.58 -5.96 -6.53
C LYS A 39 19.10 -6.07 -6.60
N ASN A 40 19.73 -5.09 -7.24
CA ASN A 40 21.19 -5.03 -7.39
C ASN A 40 21.86 -4.92 -6.01
N ARG A 41 21.29 -4.11 -5.11
CA ARG A 41 21.81 -4.00 -3.76
C ARG A 41 21.76 -5.32 -2.99
N LEU A 42 20.66 -6.07 -3.09
CA LEU A 42 20.53 -7.38 -2.43
C LEU A 42 21.55 -8.38 -2.98
N HIS A 43 21.76 -8.43 -4.30
CA HIS A 43 22.81 -9.26 -4.91
C HIS A 43 24.21 -8.91 -4.41
N PHE A 44 24.50 -7.61 -4.28
CA PHE A 44 25.77 -7.15 -3.74
C PHE A 44 25.96 -7.54 -2.26
N VAL A 45 24.90 -7.41 -1.45
CA VAL A 45 24.96 -7.83 -0.03
C VAL A 45 25.11 -9.34 0.07
N ALA A 46 24.39 -10.13 -0.73
CA ALA A 46 24.53 -11.58 -0.80
C ALA A 46 26.00 -11.99 -1.06
N HIS A 47 26.66 -11.36 -2.03
CA HIS A 47 28.09 -11.58 -2.31
C HIS A 47 29.03 -11.29 -1.13
N LYS A 48 28.63 -10.44 -0.19
CA LYS A 48 29.42 -10.11 1.00
C LYS A 48 29.19 -11.04 2.18
N ILE A 49 27.99 -11.63 2.27
CA ILE A 49 27.57 -12.36 3.46
C ILE A 49 27.52 -13.88 3.28
N CYS A 50 27.47 -14.37 2.04
CA CYS A 50 27.35 -15.79 1.72
C CYS A 50 28.69 -16.42 1.30
N ASP A 51 28.82 -17.73 1.53
CA ASP A 51 29.79 -18.57 0.83
C ASP A 51 29.23 -19.04 -0.53
N GLU A 52 29.99 -19.85 -1.30
CA GLU A 52 29.61 -20.20 -2.68
C GLU A 52 28.25 -20.90 -2.81
N GLU A 53 27.90 -21.79 -1.88
CA GLU A 53 26.64 -22.54 -1.91
C GLU A 53 25.45 -21.65 -1.51
N ASP A 54 25.56 -20.94 -0.39
CA ASP A 54 24.50 -20.04 0.08
C ASP A 54 24.29 -18.85 -0.87
N LEU A 55 25.34 -18.42 -1.57
CA LEU A 55 25.27 -17.35 -2.54
C LEU A 55 24.42 -17.74 -3.75
N GLU A 56 24.64 -18.93 -4.32
CA GLU A 56 23.85 -19.41 -5.47
C GLU A 56 22.36 -19.51 -5.11
N ASN A 57 22.07 -20.08 -3.93
CA ASN A 57 20.70 -20.20 -3.41
C ASN A 57 20.03 -18.83 -3.22
N LEU A 58 20.70 -17.89 -2.53
CA LEU A 58 20.12 -16.57 -2.25
C LEU A 58 19.98 -15.73 -3.52
N GLN A 59 20.93 -15.80 -4.45
CA GLN A 59 20.81 -15.11 -5.73
C GLN A 59 19.64 -15.65 -6.55
N GLN A 60 19.42 -16.96 -6.55
CA GLN A 60 18.26 -17.56 -7.19
C GLN A 60 16.97 -17.10 -6.52
N GLU A 61 16.90 -17.09 -5.19
CA GLU A 61 15.73 -16.62 -4.44
C GLU A 61 15.40 -15.15 -4.70
N ILE A 62 16.42 -14.29 -4.76
CA ILE A 62 16.27 -12.88 -5.17
C ILE A 62 15.68 -12.83 -6.58
N ASN A 63 16.26 -13.53 -7.55
CA ASN A 63 15.81 -13.45 -8.94
C ASN A 63 14.38 -13.99 -9.14
N ASP A 64 14.05 -15.11 -8.51
CA ASP A 64 12.71 -15.71 -8.57
C ASP A 64 11.67 -14.80 -7.91
N THR A 65 12.00 -14.21 -6.77
CA THR A 65 11.14 -13.25 -6.08
C THR A 65 10.85 -12.02 -6.93
N TYR A 66 11.88 -11.43 -7.54
CA TYR A 66 11.69 -10.26 -8.41
C TYR A 66 10.90 -10.62 -9.68
N THR A 67 11.08 -11.83 -10.22
CA THR A 67 10.26 -12.33 -11.34
C THR A 67 8.78 -12.36 -10.98
N ARG A 68 8.44 -12.83 -9.76
CA ARG A 68 7.07 -12.83 -9.25
C ARG A 68 6.54 -11.40 -9.06
N ILE A 69 7.33 -10.52 -8.45
CA ILE A 69 6.94 -9.11 -8.24
C ILE A 69 6.65 -8.42 -9.58
N TYR A 70 7.53 -8.56 -10.57
CA TYR A 70 7.29 -7.97 -11.89
C TYR A 70 6.09 -8.58 -12.60
N TYR A 71 5.86 -9.89 -12.42
CA TYR A 71 4.65 -10.52 -12.94
C TYR A 71 3.39 -9.95 -12.28
N ASP A 72 3.34 -9.88 -10.94
CA ASP A 72 2.18 -9.37 -10.19
C ASP A 72 1.90 -7.89 -10.51
N LEU A 73 2.94 -7.09 -10.76
CA LEU A 73 2.84 -5.66 -11.02
C LEU A 73 2.88 -5.28 -12.51
N ARG A 74 2.85 -6.25 -13.43
CA ARG A 74 3.04 -6.05 -14.89
C ARG A 74 2.06 -5.07 -15.55
N SER A 75 0.90 -4.85 -14.94
CA SER A 75 -0.15 -3.95 -15.44
C SER A 75 0.04 -2.50 -15.00
N PHE A 76 1.03 -2.21 -14.15
CA PHE A 76 1.25 -0.88 -13.59
C PHE A 76 2.47 -0.17 -14.17
N GLU A 77 2.44 1.16 -14.19
CA GLU A 77 3.55 2.02 -14.60
C GLU A 77 4.55 2.27 -13.45
N ASP A 78 5.75 2.75 -13.77
CA ASP A 78 6.87 2.93 -12.82
C ASP A 78 6.51 3.74 -11.57
N ASP A 79 5.70 4.79 -11.71
CA ASP A 79 5.23 5.62 -10.57
C ASP A 79 4.42 4.79 -9.55
N HIS A 80 3.72 3.77 -10.03
CA HIS A 80 2.95 2.87 -9.18
C HIS A 80 3.86 1.87 -8.45
N LEU A 81 4.99 1.48 -9.04
CA LEU A 81 6.01 0.64 -8.40
C LEU A 81 6.73 1.42 -7.29
N GLU A 82 7.02 2.70 -7.50
CA GLU A 82 7.50 3.62 -6.45
C GLU A 82 6.47 3.73 -5.31
N GLY A 83 5.18 3.87 -5.67
CA GLY A 83 4.07 3.81 -4.73
C GLY A 83 4.07 2.53 -3.90
N PHE A 84 4.15 1.38 -4.54
CA PHE A 84 4.22 0.07 -3.88
C PHE A 84 5.35 0.02 -2.85
N LEU A 85 6.58 0.34 -3.25
CA LEU A 85 7.74 0.28 -2.36
C LEU A 85 7.62 1.25 -1.18
N LYS A 86 7.09 2.46 -1.42
CA LYS A 86 6.85 3.43 -0.35
C LYS A 86 5.89 2.88 0.70
N HIS A 87 4.78 2.27 0.30
CA HIS A 87 3.79 1.72 1.23
C HIS A 87 4.26 0.43 1.90
N PHE A 88 5.03 -0.38 1.19
CA PHE A 88 5.72 -1.54 1.76
C PHE A 88 6.66 -1.10 2.89
N VAL A 89 7.54 -0.13 2.64
CA VAL A 89 8.47 0.38 3.66
C VAL A 89 7.72 1.03 4.83
N ALA A 90 6.61 1.72 4.55
CA ALA A 90 5.78 2.31 5.59
C ALA A 90 5.30 1.26 6.60
N TYR A 91 4.72 0.15 6.15
CA TYR A 91 4.25 -0.86 7.10
C TYR A 91 5.36 -1.79 7.61
N TYR A 92 6.39 -2.07 6.80
CA TYR A 92 7.43 -3.04 7.16
C TYR A 92 8.45 -2.44 8.14
N TYR A 93 8.77 -1.15 8.00
CA TYR A 93 9.75 -0.44 8.84
C TYR A 93 9.15 0.68 9.70
N GLY A 94 7.88 1.06 9.51
CA GLY A 94 7.28 2.20 10.21
C GLY A 94 7.73 3.57 9.67
N GLU A 95 8.21 3.64 8.42
CA GLU A 95 8.82 4.86 7.84
C GLU A 95 8.18 5.27 6.51
N ASN A 96 7.81 6.55 6.34
CA ASN A 96 7.10 7.03 5.14
C ASN A 96 7.94 7.93 4.21
N SER A 97 8.75 8.83 4.79
CA SER A 97 9.33 9.96 4.06
C SER A 97 10.62 9.66 3.31
N LYS A 98 11.36 8.62 3.72
CA LYS A 98 12.72 8.33 3.24
C LYS A 98 12.90 6.88 2.80
N PHE A 99 11.87 6.30 2.18
CA PHE A 99 11.85 4.86 1.91
C PHE A 99 13.06 4.35 1.08
N LYS A 100 13.54 5.13 0.11
CA LYS A 100 14.74 4.80 -0.68
C LYS A 100 15.99 4.74 0.18
N GLU A 101 16.19 5.75 1.04
CA GLU A 101 17.32 5.79 1.99
C GLU A 101 17.21 4.63 2.98
N ARG A 102 16.01 4.34 3.49
CA ARG A 102 15.77 3.22 4.39
C ARG A 102 16.18 1.88 3.78
N LEU A 103 15.78 1.62 2.54
CA LEU A 103 16.12 0.38 1.83
C LEU A 103 17.60 0.31 1.46
N LEU A 104 18.11 1.32 0.77
CA LEU A 104 19.42 1.27 0.11
C LEU A 104 20.58 1.70 1.00
N ASN A 105 20.37 2.53 2.02
CA ASN A 105 21.44 3.12 2.82
C ASN A 105 21.39 2.72 4.30
N THR A 106 20.24 2.25 4.80
CA THR A 106 20.10 1.85 6.21
C THR A 106 19.97 0.34 6.37
N ALA A 107 19.02 -0.29 5.67
CA ALA A 107 18.80 -1.73 5.76
C ALA A 107 19.90 -2.52 5.04
N PHE A 108 20.20 -2.15 3.79
CA PHE A 108 21.17 -2.84 2.94
C PHE A 108 22.30 -1.92 2.50
N ASP A 109 23.03 -1.36 3.46
CA ASP A 109 24.15 -0.45 3.19
C ASP A 109 25.36 -1.16 2.57
N ALA A 110 25.78 -0.70 1.39
CA ALA A 110 26.94 -1.24 0.69
C ALA A 110 28.26 -0.99 1.43
N HIS A 111 28.32 -0.02 2.33
CA HIS A 111 29.52 0.37 3.07
C HIS A 111 29.59 -0.26 4.47
N LYS A 112 28.49 -0.87 4.94
CA LYS A 112 28.46 -1.57 6.23
C LYS A 112 29.40 -2.79 6.20
N LYS A 113 30.10 -2.99 7.31
CA LYS A 113 30.73 -4.27 7.63
C LYS A 113 29.69 -5.16 8.27
N TYR A 114 29.47 -6.32 7.67
CA TYR A 114 28.51 -7.30 8.16
C TYR A 114 29.24 -8.22 9.12
N ASP A 115 28.94 -8.09 10.42
CA ASP A 115 29.58 -8.86 11.47
C ASP A 115 28.80 -10.15 11.79
N ASP A 116 27.48 -10.15 11.60
CA ASP A 116 26.60 -11.31 11.77
C ASP A 116 25.98 -11.70 10.43
N LEU A 117 26.62 -12.65 9.75
CA LEU A 117 26.27 -13.03 8.37
C LEU A 117 24.95 -13.79 8.31
N TYR A 118 24.68 -14.65 9.30
CA TYR A 118 23.46 -15.46 9.36
C TYR A 118 22.23 -14.57 9.57
N ASP A 119 22.31 -13.62 10.51
CA ASP A 119 21.22 -12.67 10.75
C ASP A 119 20.90 -11.82 9.51
N GLU A 120 21.91 -11.49 8.69
CA GLU A 120 21.71 -10.68 7.48
C GLU A 120 21.13 -11.52 6.33
N TYR A 121 21.49 -12.80 6.24
CA TYR A 121 20.88 -13.75 5.31
C TYR A 121 19.37 -13.91 5.60
N GLU A 122 19.02 -14.19 6.86
CA GLU A 122 17.62 -14.32 7.29
C GLU A 122 16.83 -13.02 7.11
N LYS A 123 17.45 -11.85 7.33
CA LYS A 123 16.81 -10.55 7.05
C LYS A 123 16.48 -10.37 5.56
N ILE A 124 17.34 -10.83 4.65
CA ILE A 124 17.06 -10.77 3.21
C ILE A 124 15.90 -11.71 2.88
N ASN A 125 15.91 -12.95 3.35
CA ASN A 125 14.82 -13.91 3.07
C ASN A 125 13.47 -13.42 3.60
N ASP A 126 13.44 -12.91 4.84
CA ASP A 126 12.21 -12.35 5.40
C ASP A 126 11.71 -11.15 4.57
N LEU A 127 12.60 -10.25 4.16
CA LEU A 127 12.24 -9.14 3.27
C LEU A 127 11.67 -9.66 1.94
N LEU A 128 12.34 -10.60 1.27
CA LEU A 128 11.92 -11.15 -0.01
C LEU A 128 10.54 -11.81 0.10
N LEU A 129 10.30 -12.57 1.17
CA LEU A 129 9.02 -13.18 1.48
C LEU A 129 7.90 -12.13 1.52
N TYR A 130 8.03 -11.14 2.40
CA TYR A 130 6.97 -10.14 2.58
C TYR A 130 6.84 -9.20 1.38
N LEU A 131 7.94 -8.88 0.68
CA LEU A 131 7.91 -8.07 -0.53
C LEU A 131 7.14 -8.79 -1.65
N SER A 132 7.37 -10.09 -1.82
CA SER A 132 6.64 -10.91 -2.80
C SER A 132 5.14 -10.95 -2.49
N TYR A 133 4.76 -11.31 -1.26
CA TYR A 133 3.34 -11.37 -0.88
C TYR A 133 2.65 -10.00 -0.96
N SER A 134 3.36 -8.93 -0.59
CA SER A 134 2.85 -7.56 -0.70
C SER A 134 2.60 -7.16 -2.15
N SER A 135 3.42 -7.60 -3.11
CA SER A 135 3.19 -7.25 -4.52
C SER A 135 1.87 -7.81 -5.04
N LYS A 136 1.51 -9.02 -4.62
CA LYS A 136 0.21 -9.64 -4.92
C LYS A 136 -0.96 -8.92 -4.26
N VAL A 137 -0.81 -8.59 -2.98
CA VAL A 137 -1.82 -7.83 -2.23
C VAL A 137 -1.99 -6.43 -2.83
N TRP A 138 -0.91 -5.79 -3.25
CA TRP A 138 -0.93 -4.49 -3.90
C TRP A 138 -1.74 -4.53 -5.19
N TYR A 139 -1.51 -5.54 -6.05
CA TYR A 139 -2.33 -5.76 -7.24
C TYR A 139 -3.81 -5.91 -6.88
N PHE A 140 -4.13 -6.76 -5.90
CA PHE A 140 -5.50 -6.95 -5.43
C PHE A 140 -6.15 -5.66 -4.91
N LEU A 141 -5.48 -4.86 -4.08
CA LEU A 141 -6.05 -3.64 -3.53
C LEU A 141 -6.38 -2.58 -4.60
N HIS A 142 -5.73 -2.64 -5.78
CA HIS A 142 -5.96 -1.70 -6.87
C HIS A 142 -6.96 -2.22 -7.92
N THR A 143 -7.16 -3.53 -8.02
CA THR A 143 -8.02 -4.17 -9.04
C THR A 143 -9.25 -4.87 -8.47
N LEU A 144 -9.21 -5.23 -7.18
CA LEU A 144 -10.12 -6.17 -6.51
C LEU A 144 -10.20 -7.56 -7.18
N ASP A 145 -9.23 -7.88 -8.03
CA ASP A 145 -9.07 -9.21 -8.62
C ASP A 145 -8.39 -10.14 -7.60
N ASP A 146 -9.18 -11.06 -7.08
CA ASP A 146 -8.78 -12.06 -6.08
C ASP A 146 -8.60 -13.45 -6.67
N GLU A 147 -8.64 -13.63 -8.00
CA GLU A 147 -8.56 -14.97 -8.64
C GLU A 147 -7.35 -15.77 -8.15
N GLU A 148 -6.21 -15.09 -8.03
CA GLU A 148 -5.00 -15.71 -7.50
C GLU A 148 -4.74 -15.40 -6.02
N LEU A 149 -5.57 -14.56 -5.41
CA LEU A 149 -5.46 -14.16 -4.01
C LEU A 149 -6.11 -15.24 -3.18
N ARG A 150 -5.28 -16.15 -2.66
CA ARG A 150 -5.78 -17.36 -1.99
C ARG A 150 -6.50 -17.11 -0.67
N ILE A 151 -6.88 -15.89 -0.28
CA ILE A 151 -7.62 -15.60 0.96
C ILE A 151 -9.13 -15.54 0.71
N GLU A 152 -9.93 -15.68 1.76
CA GLU A 152 -11.39 -15.58 1.63
C GLU A 152 -11.81 -14.11 1.61
N ILE A 153 -12.42 -13.67 0.50
CA ILE A 153 -13.03 -12.34 0.36
C ILE A 153 -14.54 -12.50 0.31
N THR A 154 -15.23 -12.08 1.36
CA THR A 154 -16.70 -12.11 1.39
C THR A 154 -17.27 -11.02 0.46
N PRO A 155 -18.51 -11.16 -0.03
CA PRO A 155 -19.16 -10.10 -0.83
C PRO A 155 -19.21 -8.75 -0.09
N LYS A 156 -19.41 -8.78 1.22
CA LYS A 156 -19.41 -7.58 2.07
C LYS A 156 -18.03 -6.95 2.17
N MET A 157 -16.99 -7.75 2.41
CA MET A 157 -15.60 -7.26 2.44
C MET A 157 -15.20 -6.65 1.10
N ARG A 158 -15.58 -7.27 -0.02
CA ARG A 158 -15.36 -6.72 -1.37
C ARG A 158 -16.01 -5.35 -1.52
N GLY A 159 -17.27 -5.19 -1.13
CA GLY A 159 -17.95 -3.90 -1.16
C GLY A 159 -17.24 -2.85 -0.30
N LEU A 160 -16.80 -3.21 0.92
CA LEU A 160 -16.05 -2.30 1.78
C LEU A 160 -14.68 -1.92 1.21
N LEU A 161 -13.96 -2.86 0.60
CA LEU A 161 -12.68 -2.59 -0.06
C LEU A 161 -12.83 -1.63 -1.25
N ASP A 162 -13.94 -1.72 -1.98
CA ASP A 162 -14.25 -0.78 -3.06
C ASP A 162 -14.47 0.65 -2.51
N LYS A 163 -15.21 0.79 -1.40
CA LYS A 163 -15.33 2.07 -0.68
C LYS A 163 -13.97 2.61 -0.25
N MET A 164 -13.09 1.74 0.27
CA MET A 164 -11.74 2.13 0.65
C MET A 164 -10.90 2.59 -0.56
N ARG A 165 -11.08 2.05 -1.76
CA ARG A 165 -10.42 2.53 -2.99
C ARG A 165 -10.86 3.95 -3.33
N HIS A 166 -12.17 4.23 -3.26
CA HIS A 166 -12.71 5.56 -3.47
C HIS A 166 -12.20 6.56 -2.42
N LEU A 167 -12.18 6.16 -1.15
CA LEU A 167 -11.69 6.99 -0.05
C LEU A 167 -10.17 7.22 -0.11
N ASN A 168 -9.38 6.25 -0.59
CA ASN A 168 -7.94 6.40 -0.81
C ASN A 168 -7.64 7.47 -1.87
N ALA A 169 -8.48 7.59 -2.91
CA ALA A 169 -8.36 8.66 -3.90
C ALA A 169 -8.60 10.07 -3.31
N LEU A 170 -9.37 10.16 -2.22
CA LEU A 170 -9.61 11.42 -1.50
C LEU A 170 -8.50 11.75 -0.48
N SER A 171 -7.75 10.75 -0.01
CA SER A 171 -6.83 10.86 1.13
C SER A 171 -5.35 10.66 0.76
N ASP A 172 -5.00 10.80 -0.51
CA ASP A 172 -3.64 10.54 -1.03
C ASP A 172 -3.10 9.16 -0.58
N ASN A 173 -3.96 8.13 -0.69
CA ASN A 173 -3.68 6.74 -0.31
C ASN A 173 -3.30 6.56 1.17
N ALA A 174 -3.95 7.30 2.08
CA ALA A 174 -3.61 7.27 3.51
C ALA A 174 -3.79 5.90 4.18
N PHE A 175 -4.79 5.11 3.74
CA PHE A 175 -5.09 3.80 4.35
C PHE A 175 -4.29 2.65 3.75
N LEU A 176 -3.66 2.90 2.60
CA LEU A 176 -3.00 1.86 1.82
C LEU A 176 -1.85 1.15 2.55
N PRO A 177 -1.05 1.78 3.45
CA PRO A 177 -0.06 1.05 4.25
C PRO A 177 -0.72 0.03 5.20
N LEU A 178 -1.82 0.42 5.84
CA LEU A 178 -2.54 -0.42 6.79
C LEU A 178 -3.22 -1.59 6.06
N LEU A 179 -3.93 -1.31 4.97
CA LEU A 179 -4.55 -2.36 4.15
C LEU A 179 -3.50 -3.33 3.60
N LEU A 180 -2.40 -2.80 3.05
CA LEU A 180 -1.30 -3.62 2.54
C LEU A 180 -0.74 -4.54 3.64
N SER A 181 -0.51 -4.01 4.83
CA SER A 181 -0.04 -4.78 6.00
C SER A 181 -0.99 -5.91 6.36
N LEU A 182 -2.27 -5.60 6.59
CA LEU A 182 -3.27 -6.55 7.08
C LEU A 182 -3.49 -7.70 6.09
N PHE A 183 -3.65 -7.38 4.80
CA PHE A 183 -3.88 -8.38 3.76
C PHE A 183 -2.62 -9.18 3.44
N THR A 184 -1.41 -8.60 3.59
CA THR A 184 -0.16 -9.34 3.48
C THR A 184 0.00 -10.33 4.63
N ILE A 185 -0.27 -9.89 5.87
CA ILE A 185 -0.28 -10.78 7.05
C ILE A 185 -1.27 -11.92 6.84
N GLN A 186 -2.49 -11.62 6.38
CA GLN A 186 -3.52 -12.62 6.13
C GLN A 186 -3.07 -13.64 5.08
N LEU A 187 -2.46 -13.19 3.99
CA LEU A 187 -2.00 -14.04 2.89
C LEU A 187 -0.82 -14.93 3.31
N VAL A 188 0.17 -14.37 4.02
CA VAL A 188 1.31 -15.12 4.57
C VAL A 188 0.83 -16.14 5.60
N GLY A 189 -0.05 -15.72 6.51
CA GLY A 189 -0.64 -16.58 7.53
C GLY A 189 -1.36 -17.78 6.92
N LYS A 190 -2.14 -17.55 5.86
CA LYS A 190 -2.83 -18.64 5.16
C LYS A 190 -1.86 -19.64 4.52
N GLY A 191 -0.73 -19.19 3.97
CA GLY A 191 0.35 -20.06 3.51
C GLY A 191 0.91 -20.98 4.60
N ALA A 192 0.89 -20.51 5.86
CA ALA A 192 1.29 -21.26 7.04
C ALA A 192 0.13 -21.99 7.76
N ASN A 193 -1.03 -22.15 7.11
CA ASN A 193 -2.27 -22.69 7.70
C ASN A 193 -2.74 -21.96 8.98
N LYS A 194 -2.42 -20.67 9.09
CA LYS A 194 -2.91 -19.76 10.12
C LYS A 194 -3.97 -18.84 9.52
N GLN A 195 -4.87 -18.35 10.37
CA GLN A 195 -5.82 -17.31 10.00
C GLN A 195 -5.64 -16.15 10.99
N PRO A 196 -4.72 -15.20 10.69
CA PRO A 196 -4.42 -14.10 11.59
C PRO A 196 -5.65 -13.26 11.93
N TYR A 197 -6.52 -13.02 10.94
CA TYR A 197 -7.78 -12.33 11.11
C TYR A 197 -8.94 -13.16 10.55
N THR A 198 -10.05 -13.17 11.26
CA THR A 198 -11.32 -13.70 10.77
C THR A 198 -11.93 -12.73 9.74
N ALA A 199 -12.82 -13.25 8.88
CA ALA A 199 -13.55 -12.40 7.93
C ALA A 199 -14.35 -11.30 8.65
N LYS A 200 -14.93 -11.63 9.81
CA LYS A 200 -15.71 -10.68 10.61
C LYS A 200 -14.85 -9.55 11.17
N GLU A 201 -13.66 -9.85 11.69
CA GLU A 201 -12.74 -8.81 12.19
C GLU A 201 -12.29 -7.87 11.07
N LEU A 202 -11.99 -8.40 9.88
CA LEU A 202 -11.62 -7.57 8.72
C LEU A 202 -12.79 -6.71 8.24
N GLU A 203 -14.00 -7.25 8.20
CA GLU A 203 -15.20 -6.47 7.85
C GLU A 203 -15.47 -5.34 8.86
N ASP A 204 -15.44 -5.64 10.16
CA ASP A 204 -15.69 -4.66 11.22
C ASP A 204 -14.62 -3.55 11.20
N LEU A 205 -13.37 -3.92 10.91
CA LEU A 205 -12.28 -2.97 10.73
C LEU A 205 -12.47 -2.09 9.50
N LEU A 206 -12.83 -2.66 8.34
CA LEU A 206 -13.05 -1.89 7.13
C LEU A 206 -14.25 -0.94 7.26
N GLU A 207 -15.33 -1.36 7.92
CA GLU A 207 -16.46 -0.48 8.27
C GLU A 207 -16.02 0.70 9.13
N TYR A 208 -15.17 0.43 10.13
CA TYR A 208 -14.63 1.47 10.99
C TYR A 208 -13.75 2.45 10.21
N LEU A 209 -12.81 1.93 9.41
CA LEU A 209 -11.88 2.75 8.62
C LEU A 209 -12.59 3.61 7.59
N GLU A 210 -13.63 3.09 6.94
CA GLU A 210 -14.43 3.85 5.98
C GLU A 210 -15.12 5.03 6.66
N ARG A 211 -15.87 4.76 7.75
CA ARG A 211 -16.61 5.79 8.50
C ARG A 211 -15.69 6.87 9.05
N PHE A 212 -14.65 6.44 9.77
CA PHE A 212 -13.73 7.36 10.41
C PHE A 212 -12.88 8.11 9.38
N GLY A 213 -12.46 7.43 8.32
CA GLY A 213 -11.72 8.04 7.23
C GLY A 213 -12.52 9.09 6.46
N PHE A 214 -13.80 8.84 6.20
CA PHE A 214 -14.68 9.85 5.62
C PHE A 214 -14.81 11.09 6.52
N LEU A 215 -14.93 10.90 7.84
CA LEU A 215 -14.99 12.02 8.78
C LEU A 215 -13.68 12.84 8.83
N ILE A 216 -12.51 12.19 8.78
CA ILE A 216 -11.23 12.91 8.83
C ILE A 216 -10.91 13.59 7.50
N TYR A 217 -10.87 12.82 6.43
CA TYR A 217 -10.37 13.28 5.14
C TYR A 217 -11.44 14.00 4.33
N GLY A 218 -12.68 13.51 4.42
CA GLY A 218 -13.82 14.12 3.74
C GLY A 218 -14.33 15.35 4.48
N VAL A 219 -14.76 15.17 5.73
CA VAL A 219 -15.51 16.20 6.47
C VAL A 219 -14.60 17.23 7.12
N ALA A 220 -13.57 16.78 7.85
CA ALA A 220 -12.65 17.69 8.54
C ALA A 220 -11.55 18.25 7.63
N GLY A 221 -11.30 17.62 6.48
CA GLY A 221 -10.24 18.01 5.53
C GLY A 221 -8.82 17.95 6.12
N LYS A 222 -8.62 17.13 7.17
CA LYS A 222 -7.37 17.06 7.93
C LYS A 222 -6.51 15.91 7.42
N ASN A 223 -5.27 16.19 7.01
CA ASN A 223 -4.31 15.16 6.59
C ASN A 223 -3.43 14.64 7.76
N THR A 224 -3.79 14.95 9.01
CA THR A 224 -2.93 14.67 10.16
C THR A 224 -2.87 13.18 10.52
N ALA A 225 -3.89 12.39 10.15
CA ALA A 225 -4.03 10.98 10.55
C ALA A 225 -3.13 9.98 9.78
N LYS A 226 -2.37 10.45 8.78
CA LYS A 226 -1.60 9.55 7.89
C LYS A 226 -0.48 8.81 8.61
N ASN A 227 0.13 9.43 9.62
CA ASN A 227 1.22 8.81 10.37
C ASN A 227 0.68 7.72 11.32
N GLU A 228 -0.52 7.94 11.86
CA GLU A 228 -1.23 7.01 12.72
C GLU A 228 -1.60 5.74 11.96
N TRP A 229 -2.03 5.84 10.69
CA TRP A 229 -2.26 4.64 9.86
C TRP A 229 -0.99 3.81 9.63
N ILE A 230 0.15 4.49 9.47
CA ILE A 230 1.44 3.83 9.28
C ILE A 230 1.92 3.18 10.56
N GLU A 231 1.76 3.85 11.69
CA GLU A 231 2.07 3.30 13.01
C GLU A 231 1.24 2.05 13.29
N LEU A 232 -0.08 2.10 13.05
CA LEU A 232 -0.96 0.94 13.18
C LEU A 232 -0.57 -0.20 12.22
N ALA A 233 -0.23 0.13 10.97
CA ALA A 233 0.20 -0.85 9.98
C ALA A 233 1.48 -1.58 10.43
N PHE A 234 2.44 -0.82 10.97
CA PHE A 234 3.70 -1.33 11.48
C PHE A 234 3.52 -2.14 12.76
N MET A 235 2.68 -1.68 13.70
CA MET A 235 2.35 -2.41 14.93
C MET A 235 1.69 -3.76 14.63
N ALA A 236 0.71 -3.79 13.73
CA ALA A 236 0.05 -5.03 13.31
C ALA A 236 1.05 -6.03 12.70
N PHE A 237 1.95 -5.52 11.86
CA PHE A 237 3.00 -6.34 11.23
C PHE A 237 4.01 -6.86 12.25
N LYS A 238 4.50 -6.00 13.14
CA LYS A 238 5.45 -6.35 14.19
C LYS A 238 4.87 -7.41 15.13
N ALA A 239 3.61 -7.26 15.52
CA ALA A 239 2.89 -8.24 16.34
C ALA A 239 2.82 -9.60 15.66
N TYR A 240 2.45 -9.64 14.37
CA TYR A 240 2.43 -10.90 13.63
C TYR A 240 3.82 -11.52 13.46
N ARG A 241 4.82 -10.71 13.10
CA ARG A 241 6.18 -11.17 12.77
C ARG A 241 6.94 -11.70 13.99
N TYR A 242 6.83 -11.01 15.13
CA TYR A 242 7.61 -11.33 16.32
C TYR A 242 6.77 -11.94 17.46
N GLY A 243 5.47 -12.16 17.23
CA GLY A 243 4.55 -12.71 18.24
C GLY A 243 4.23 -11.74 19.38
N GLU A 244 4.34 -10.43 19.14
CA GLU A 244 3.95 -9.41 20.12
C GLU A 244 2.41 -9.27 20.19
N GLU A 245 1.90 -8.61 21.23
CA GLU A 245 0.47 -8.33 21.33
C GLU A 245 0.04 -7.35 20.22
N ASN A 246 -0.94 -7.76 19.41
CA ASN A 246 -1.52 -6.88 18.40
C ASN A 246 -2.53 -5.92 19.04
N THR A 247 -2.07 -4.70 19.37
CA THR A 247 -2.96 -3.64 19.88
C THR A 247 -3.51 -2.73 18.78
N ALA A 248 -3.04 -2.88 17.52
CA ALA A 248 -3.41 -1.98 16.43
C ALA A 248 -4.93 -1.88 16.21
N ILE A 249 -5.66 -2.99 16.35
CA ILE A 249 -7.13 -3.00 16.24
C ILE A 249 -7.79 -2.42 17.51
N LYS A 250 -7.21 -2.65 18.69
CA LYS A 250 -7.76 -2.19 19.98
C LYS A 250 -7.64 -0.68 20.15
N ASP A 251 -6.63 -0.06 19.55
CA ASP A 251 -6.31 1.36 19.74
C ASP A 251 -7.14 2.30 18.84
N LEU A 252 -7.83 1.76 17.84
CA LEU A 252 -8.65 2.52 16.88
C LEU A 252 -9.70 3.44 17.53
N PRO A 253 -10.56 2.99 18.46
CA PRO A 253 -11.54 3.88 19.11
C PRO A 253 -10.91 5.01 19.92
N THR A 254 -9.70 4.80 20.45
CA THR A 254 -8.96 5.82 21.20
C THR A 254 -8.44 6.91 20.27
N LEU A 255 -8.01 6.55 19.05
CA LEU A 255 -7.58 7.51 18.02
C LEU A 255 -8.72 8.44 17.62
N GLU A 256 -9.92 7.92 17.36
CA GLU A 256 -11.08 8.74 17.02
C GLU A 256 -11.44 9.73 18.13
N LYS A 257 -11.47 9.26 19.38
CA LYS A 257 -11.76 10.12 20.53
C LYS A 257 -10.73 11.24 20.69
N ASN A 258 -9.46 10.95 20.43
CA ASN A 258 -8.39 11.95 20.51
C ASN A 258 -8.48 12.94 19.36
N PHE A 259 -8.85 12.50 18.16
CA PHE A 259 -8.93 13.33 16.97
C PHE A 259 -9.97 14.46 17.09
N PHE A 260 -11.14 14.14 17.63
CA PHE A 260 -12.23 15.11 17.84
C PHE A 260 -12.19 15.79 19.23
N LYS A 261 -11.10 15.64 19.98
CA LYS A 261 -11.00 16.20 21.33
C LYS A 261 -10.84 17.73 21.27
N GLY A 262 -11.88 18.45 21.68
CA GLY A 262 -11.86 19.92 21.81
C GLY A 262 -12.33 20.70 20.57
N GLU A 263 -12.74 20.00 19.51
CA GLU A 263 -13.46 20.56 18.36
C GLU A 263 -14.86 19.93 18.29
N HIS A 264 -15.72 20.49 17.45
CA HIS A 264 -17.02 19.92 17.10
C HIS A 264 -16.87 18.43 16.74
N SER A 265 -17.78 17.58 17.24
CA SER A 265 -17.75 16.15 16.89
C SER A 265 -17.76 15.97 15.36
N GLY A 266 -17.20 14.88 14.82
CA GLY A 266 -17.21 14.64 13.37
C GLY A 266 -18.62 14.78 12.76
N LEU A 267 -19.66 14.46 13.53
CA LEU A 267 -21.07 14.67 13.18
C LEU A 267 -21.49 16.14 13.15
N GLU A 268 -21.08 16.94 14.12
CA GLU A 268 -21.35 18.39 14.11
C GLU A 268 -20.63 19.08 12.92
N LEU A 269 -19.41 18.64 12.58
CA LEU A 269 -18.72 19.12 11.37
C LEU A 269 -19.46 18.69 10.09
N LEU A 270 -19.95 17.45 10.06
CA LEU A 270 -20.77 16.93 8.96
C LEU A 270 -22.04 17.78 8.80
N GLU A 271 -22.80 17.98 9.87
CA GLU A 271 -24.03 18.79 9.89
C GLU A 271 -23.77 20.22 9.42
N ASN A 272 -22.69 20.86 9.88
CA ASN A 272 -22.32 22.21 9.48
C ASN A 272 -22.03 22.35 7.99
N ASN A 273 -21.47 21.30 7.38
CA ASN A 273 -21.16 21.27 5.97
C ASN A 273 -22.37 20.87 5.10
N ILE A 274 -23.24 19.98 5.60
CA ILE A 274 -24.50 19.60 4.94
C ILE A 274 -25.56 20.71 5.06
N ASN A 275 -25.42 21.66 5.99
CA ASN A 275 -26.42 22.68 6.28
C ASN A 275 -26.87 23.46 5.02
N PHE A 276 -28.03 23.08 4.50
CA PHE A 276 -28.65 23.56 3.26
C PHE A 276 -28.96 25.06 3.25
N ASN A 277 -28.89 25.73 4.41
CA ASN A 277 -29.05 27.19 4.50
C ASN A 277 -27.87 27.95 3.85
N ASN A 278 -26.77 27.27 3.53
CA ASN A 278 -25.66 27.83 2.78
C ASN A 278 -25.28 26.92 1.61
N ALA A 279 -26.04 27.02 0.51
CA ALA A 279 -25.81 26.26 -0.72
C ALA A 279 -24.36 26.37 -1.26
N LYS A 280 -23.65 27.46 -0.94
CA LYS A 280 -22.24 27.62 -1.33
C LYS A 280 -21.33 26.60 -0.64
N LYS A 281 -21.52 26.37 0.66
CA LYS A 281 -20.73 25.39 1.43
C LYS A 281 -20.93 23.96 0.94
N TRP A 282 -22.14 23.62 0.51
CA TRP A 282 -22.45 22.31 -0.05
C TRP A 282 -21.57 21.97 -1.25
N TYR A 283 -21.47 22.88 -2.23
CA TYR A 283 -20.65 22.65 -3.44
C TYR A 283 -19.15 22.84 -3.22
N GLU A 284 -18.72 23.49 -2.12
CA GLU A 284 -17.31 23.62 -1.75
C GLU A 284 -16.67 22.27 -1.32
N TRP A 285 -17.47 21.23 -1.05
CA TRP A 285 -16.98 19.88 -0.70
C TRP A 285 -16.39 19.08 -1.88
N ASN A 286 -16.58 19.53 -3.12
CA ASN A 286 -15.92 18.98 -4.31
C ASN A 286 -15.93 17.42 -4.34
N LYS A 287 -14.77 16.76 -4.41
CA LYS A 287 -14.64 15.30 -4.51
C LYS A 287 -15.27 14.53 -3.34
N VAL A 288 -15.32 15.13 -2.16
CA VAL A 288 -15.93 14.53 -0.96
C VAL A 288 -17.44 14.44 -1.13
N LEU A 289 -18.04 15.51 -1.69
CA LEU A 289 -19.45 15.53 -2.03
C LEU A 289 -19.76 14.41 -3.04
N ASN A 290 -18.87 14.18 -4.02
CA ASN A 290 -19.05 13.11 -4.99
C ASN A 290 -19.07 11.73 -4.31
N TYR A 291 -18.12 11.45 -3.41
CA TYR A 291 -18.12 10.20 -2.66
C TYR A 291 -19.42 10.00 -1.87
N LEU A 292 -19.87 11.04 -1.13
CA LEU A 292 -21.11 10.97 -0.36
C LEU A 292 -22.33 10.67 -1.23
N LEU A 293 -22.45 11.35 -2.37
CA LEU A 293 -23.60 11.18 -3.27
C LEU A 293 -23.58 9.83 -3.99
N TYR A 294 -22.39 9.34 -4.36
CA TYR A 294 -22.21 8.00 -4.92
C TYR A 294 -22.65 6.91 -3.94
N GLU A 295 -22.18 6.98 -2.68
CA GLU A 295 -22.56 6.02 -1.64
C GLU A 295 -24.06 6.10 -1.28
N TYR A 296 -24.62 7.31 -1.28
CA TYR A 296 -26.06 7.52 -1.07
C TYR A 296 -26.89 6.87 -2.19
N GLU A 297 -26.49 7.05 -3.45
CA GLU A 297 -27.16 6.46 -4.60
C GLU A 297 -27.05 4.93 -4.58
N LEU A 298 -25.86 4.37 -4.32
CA LEU A 298 -25.67 2.92 -4.19
C LEU A 298 -26.53 2.31 -3.08
N TYR A 299 -26.70 3.01 -1.96
CA TYR A 299 -27.54 2.55 -0.86
C TYR A 299 -29.01 2.43 -1.27
N HIS A 300 -29.52 3.37 -2.08
CA HIS A 300 -30.90 3.38 -2.55
C HIS A 300 -31.14 2.57 -3.83
N ASN A 301 -30.11 2.40 -4.65
CA ASN A 301 -30.17 1.67 -5.93
C ASN A 301 -28.90 0.82 -6.15
N PRO A 302 -28.84 -0.38 -5.54
CA PRO A 302 -27.66 -1.25 -5.63
C PRO A 302 -27.35 -1.79 -7.05
N GLU A 303 -28.31 -1.71 -7.98
CA GLU A 303 -28.16 -2.16 -9.37
C GLU A 303 -27.65 -1.05 -10.32
N THR A 304 -27.30 0.12 -9.77
CA THR A 304 -26.81 1.24 -10.58
C THR A 304 -25.51 0.89 -11.32
N THR A 305 -25.36 1.44 -12.52
CA THR A 305 -24.15 1.29 -13.37
C THR A 305 -23.19 2.47 -13.25
N LEU A 306 -23.42 3.34 -12.25
CA LEU A 306 -22.57 4.50 -11.98
C LEU A 306 -21.15 4.04 -11.68
N ASN A 307 -20.20 4.63 -12.39
CA ASN A 307 -18.78 4.40 -12.16
C ASN A 307 -18.23 5.60 -11.38
N PHE A 308 -17.65 5.36 -10.20
CA PHE A 308 -17.02 6.43 -9.44
C PHE A 308 -15.64 6.77 -10.04
N ASP A 309 -15.48 8.00 -10.50
CA ASP A 309 -14.17 8.56 -10.82
C ASP A 309 -13.82 9.71 -9.87
N GLY A 310 -12.95 9.42 -8.89
CA GLY A 310 -12.45 10.41 -7.93
C GLY A 310 -11.59 11.53 -8.55
N ARG A 311 -11.34 11.49 -9.86
CA ARG A 311 -10.66 12.56 -10.62
C ARG A 311 -11.65 13.55 -11.22
N ILE A 312 -12.92 13.19 -11.33
CA ILE A 312 -13.96 14.01 -11.98
C ILE A 312 -14.76 14.76 -10.91
N GLU A 313 -14.91 16.08 -11.09
CA GLU A 313 -15.68 16.93 -10.18
C GLU A 313 -17.20 16.82 -10.38
N SER A 314 -17.65 16.13 -11.43
CA SER A 314 -19.06 15.91 -11.76
C SER A 314 -19.48 14.46 -11.60
N ILE A 315 -20.55 14.22 -10.83
CA ILE A 315 -21.35 13.00 -10.94
C ILE A 315 -22.44 13.28 -11.97
N GLU A 316 -22.43 12.53 -13.07
CA GLU A 316 -23.60 12.48 -13.94
C GLU A 316 -24.75 11.79 -13.19
N HIS A 317 -25.85 12.53 -13.02
CA HIS A 317 -27.18 12.02 -12.65
C HIS A 317 -27.29 11.31 -11.29
N ILE A 318 -27.46 12.09 -10.22
CA ILE A 318 -27.97 11.58 -8.94
C ILE A 318 -29.50 11.56 -9.00
N LEU A 319 -30.12 10.43 -8.61
CA LEU A 319 -31.58 10.30 -8.56
C LEU A 319 -32.18 11.13 -7.41
N PRO A 320 -33.50 11.37 -7.43
CA PRO A 320 -34.41 11.03 -8.52
C PRO A 320 -34.41 12.09 -9.62
N GLN A 321 -34.39 11.62 -10.88
CA GLN A 321 -34.66 12.46 -12.05
C GLN A 321 -36.04 13.15 -11.97
N LYS A 322 -36.90 12.72 -11.05
CA LYS A 322 -38.19 13.31 -10.70
C LYS A 322 -38.30 13.50 -9.18
N PRO A 323 -37.96 14.69 -8.62
CA PRO A 323 -38.00 14.95 -7.18
C PRO A 323 -39.36 14.70 -6.51
N ASP A 324 -40.44 14.73 -7.29
CA ASP A 324 -41.82 14.54 -6.85
C ASP A 324 -42.15 13.09 -6.49
N GLN A 325 -41.29 12.14 -6.90
CA GLN A 325 -41.37 10.73 -6.56
C GLN A 325 -40.18 10.43 -5.65
N GLY A 326 -40.36 10.64 -4.34
CA GLY A 326 -39.33 10.28 -3.35
C GLY A 326 -38.92 8.81 -3.48
N TYR A 327 -37.77 8.45 -2.92
CA TYR A 327 -37.30 7.06 -2.89
C TYR A 327 -38.41 6.16 -2.32
N SER A 328 -38.81 5.14 -3.10
CA SER A 328 -39.73 4.11 -2.64
C SER A 328 -39.11 3.42 -1.42
N ALA A 329 -39.75 3.53 -0.27
CA ALA A 329 -39.31 2.96 1.00
C ALA A 329 -39.27 1.43 0.99
#